data_AF-A0ABD2WLI8-F1
#
_entry.id   AF-A0ABD2WLI8-F1
#
_cell.length_a   1.000
_cell.length_b   1.000
_cell.length_c   1.000
_cell.angle_alpha   90.00
_cell.angle_beta   90.00
_cell.angle_gamma   90.00
#
_symmetry.space_group_name_H-M   'P 1'
#
loop_
_entity.id
_entity.type
_entity.pdbx_description
1 polymer ?
#
loop_
_entity_poly.entity_id
_entity_poly.type
_entity_poly.pdbx_seq_one_letter_code
_entity_poly.pdbx_strand_id
1 'polypeptide(L)'
;MSDKSMATSWNRRHDEDHGCLSLTPHLVRDAVEQLEKLRARVSLQLMAEHFQRNMPVTRDTKALIEELRVEADKAVKRGWLRKFADGAYSLSNLKWQASVDEYGYDNL
;
A
#
# COMPACT_ATOMS: atom_id res chain seq x y z
N MET A 1 -57.41 37.75 25.20
CA MET A 1 -56.60 36.78 24.45
C MET A 1 -55.17 36.89 24.98
N SER A 2 -54.77 35.96 25.83
CA SER A 2 -53.43 35.93 26.42
C SER A 2 -52.87 34.54 26.20
N ASP A 3 -52.02 34.40 25.20
CA ASP A 3 -51.27 33.17 24.98
C ASP A 3 -49.80 33.40 25.30
N LYS A 4 -49.38 32.80 26.41
CA LYS A 4 -47.99 32.61 26.80
C LYS A 4 -47.49 31.44 25.96
N SER A 5 -46.60 31.68 25.00
CA SER A 5 -45.81 30.60 24.42
C SER A 5 -44.34 30.80 24.80
N MET A 6 -43.92 30.04 25.82
CA MET A 6 -42.51 29.80 26.14
C MET A 6 -41.89 29.07 24.96
N ALA A 7 -41.09 29.77 24.16
CA ALA A 7 -40.22 29.13 23.19
C ALA A 7 -39.13 28.37 23.96
N THR A 8 -39.31 27.06 24.05
CA THR A 8 -38.40 26.13 24.68
C THR A 8 -37.03 26.19 23.99
N SER A 9 -36.03 26.50 24.81
CA SER A 9 -34.60 26.35 24.56
C SER A 9 -34.29 25.04 23.82
N TRP A 10 -33.98 25.15 22.52
CA TRP A 10 -33.28 24.10 21.79
C TRP A 10 -31.79 24.43 21.79
N ASN A 11 -31.21 24.37 22.98
CA ASN A 11 -29.78 24.32 23.17
C ASN A 11 -29.29 22.91 22.80
N ARG A 12 -29.31 22.59 21.51
CA ARG A 12 -28.70 21.35 21.01
C ARG A 12 -27.21 21.61 20.85
N ARG A 13 -26.49 21.52 21.96
CA ARG A 13 -25.05 21.29 21.94
C ARG A 13 -24.85 19.92 21.30
N HIS A 14 -24.59 19.93 20.00
CA HIS A 14 -23.83 18.86 19.37
C HIS A 14 -22.39 19.13 19.77
N ASP A 15 -22.04 18.74 21.01
CA ASP A 15 -20.64 18.44 21.29
C ASP A 15 -20.36 17.17 20.50
N GLU A 16 -19.63 17.35 19.40
CA GLU A 16 -19.04 16.29 18.62
C GLU A 16 -18.11 15.51 19.56
N ASP A 17 -18.59 14.37 20.03
CA ASP A 17 -17.80 13.36 20.69
C ASP A 17 -16.83 12.78 19.65
N HIS A 18 -15.78 13.54 19.33
CA HIS A 18 -14.62 13.06 18.59
C HIS A 18 -13.91 12.08 19.51
N GLY A 19 -14.43 10.84 19.56
CA GLY A 19 -13.84 9.74 20.28
C GLY A 19 -12.36 9.65 19.92
N CYS A 20 -11.51 10.06 20.86
CA CYS A 20 -10.08 10.00 20.71
C CYS A 20 -9.69 8.52 20.66
N LEU A 21 -9.62 7.96 19.44
CA LEU A 21 -9.06 6.65 19.20
C LEU A 21 -7.58 6.75 19.56
N SER A 22 -7.23 6.28 20.76
CA SER A 22 -5.84 6.16 21.16
C SER A 22 -5.13 5.25 20.16
N LEU A 23 -4.17 5.80 19.43
CA LEU A 23 -3.32 5.02 18.54
C LEU A 23 -2.60 3.95 19.36
N THR A 24 -2.97 2.69 19.15
CA THR A 24 -2.30 1.56 19.81
C THR A 24 -1.13 1.10 18.95
N PRO A 25 -0.08 0.52 19.55
CA PRO A 25 1.01 -0.08 18.79
C PRO A 25 0.54 -1.12 17.76
N HIS A 26 -0.57 -1.82 18.03
CA HIS A 26 -1.18 -2.76 17.09
C HIS A 26 -1.72 -2.06 15.83
N LEU A 27 -2.44 -0.93 16.01
CA LEU A 27 -2.93 -0.14 14.87
C LEU A 27 -1.80 0.45 14.04
N VAL A 28 -0.72 0.88 14.70
CA VAL A 28 0.48 1.38 14.01
C VAL A 28 1.16 0.25 13.23
N ARG A 29 1.32 -0.93 13.83
CA ARG A 29 1.88 -2.11 13.15
C ARG A 29 1.02 -2.49 11.94
N ASP A 30 -0.29 -2.59 12.09
CA ASP A 30 -1.20 -2.94 10.98
C ASP A 30 -1.14 -1.90 9.86
N ALA A 31 -1.09 -0.61 10.20
CA ALA A 31 -0.92 0.46 9.23
C ALA A 31 0.44 0.34 8.50
N VAL A 32 1.52 0.07 9.23
CA VAL A 32 2.85 -0.16 8.64
C VAL A 32 2.83 -1.39 7.73
N GLU A 33 2.27 -2.52 8.14
CA GLU A 33 2.16 -3.72 7.31
C GLU A 33 1.33 -3.46 6.04
N GLN A 34 0.23 -2.71 6.15
CA GLN A 34 -0.59 -2.32 5.00
C GLN A 34 0.18 -1.39 4.06
N LEU A 35 0.87 -0.39 4.60
CA LEU A 35 1.68 0.54 3.81
C LEU A 35 2.89 -0.14 3.19
N GLU A 36 3.54 -1.10 3.86
CA GLU A 36 4.59 -1.94 3.29
C GLU A 36 4.06 -2.82 2.16
N LYS A 37 2.86 -3.42 2.33
CA LYS A 37 2.18 -4.15 1.24
C LYS A 37 1.87 -3.24 0.05
N LEU A 38 1.76 -1.93 0.26
CA LEU A 38 1.47 -0.91 -0.75
C LEU A 38 2.73 -0.23 -1.32
N ARG A 39 3.88 -0.35 -0.65
CA ARG A 39 5.16 0.21 -1.14
C ARG A 39 5.56 -0.49 -2.44
N ALA A 40 5.11 0.13 -3.52
CA ALA A 40 5.32 -0.15 -4.93
C ALA A 40 4.91 -1.56 -5.38
N ARG A 41 3.61 -1.85 -5.30
CA ARG A 41 3.01 -2.88 -6.16
C ARG A 41 3.03 -2.38 -7.60
N VAL A 42 3.61 -3.17 -8.49
CA VAL A 42 3.75 -2.87 -9.91
C VAL A 42 2.97 -3.93 -10.68
N SER A 43 1.97 -3.51 -11.46
CA SER A 43 1.24 -4.41 -12.35
C SER A 43 2.04 -4.70 -13.63
N LEU A 44 1.77 -5.83 -14.29
CA LEU A 44 2.38 -6.16 -15.58
C LEU A 44 2.13 -5.06 -16.63
N GLN A 45 0.96 -4.42 -16.57
CA GLN A 45 0.61 -3.33 -17.49
C GLN A 45 1.51 -2.11 -17.28
N LEU A 46 1.78 -1.75 -16.02
CA LEU A 46 2.69 -0.64 -15.70
C LEU A 46 4.14 -0.97 -16.12
N MET A 47 4.57 -2.23 -15.98
CA MET A 47 5.86 -2.68 -16.50
C MET A 47 5.89 -2.56 -18.03
N ALA A 48 4.87 -3.06 -18.72
CA ALA A 48 4.78 -3.01 -20.18
C ALA A 48 4.82 -1.58 -20.72
N GLU A 49 4.04 -0.66 -20.12
CA GLU A 49 4.07 0.76 -20.46
C GLU A 49 5.46 1.38 -20.26
N HIS A 50 6.14 1.02 -19.17
CA HIS A 50 7.51 1.48 -18.89
C HIS A 50 8.50 0.97 -19.97
N PHE A 51 8.45 -0.32 -20.32
CA PHE A 51 9.31 -0.90 -21.35
C PHE A 51 9.03 -0.32 -22.74
N GLN A 52 7.76 -0.08 -23.09
CA GLN A 52 7.38 0.52 -24.37
C GLN A 52 7.82 1.98 -24.49
N ARG A 53 7.83 2.74 -23.39
CA ARG A 53 8.31 4.13 -23.38
C ARG A 53 9.82 4.23 -23.45
N ASN A 54 10.54 3.30 -22.81
CA ASN A 54 11.99 3.38 -22.64
C ASN A 54 12.80 2.51 -23.60
N MET A 55 12.16 1.58 -24.32
CA MET A 55 12.80 0.78 -25.35
C MET A 55 12.11 1.01 -26.70
N PRO A 56 12.87 1.16 -27.81
CA PRO A 56 12.33 1.28 -29.17
C PRO A 56 11.88 -0.09 -29.69
N VAL A 57 11.11 -0.81 -28.90
CA VAL A 57 10.71 -2.17 -29.17
C VAL A 57 9.27 -2.13 -29.67
N THR A 58 9.13 -2.16 -30.99
CA THR A 58 7.87 -2.36 -31.71
C THR A 58 7.39 -3.80 -31.48
N ARG A 59 7.02 -4.14 -30.25
CA ARG A 59 6.41 -5.44 -29.89
C ARG A 59 4.93 -5.26 -29.64
N ASP A 60 4.17 -6.27 -30.04
CA ASP A 60 2.79 -6.43 -29.61
C ASP A 60 2.74 -6.43 -28.07
N THR A 61 1.93 -5.53 -27.52
CA THR A 61 1.74 -5.36 -26.07
C THR A 61 1.37 -6.68 -25.39
N LYS A 62 0.61 -7.55 -26.07
CA LYS A 62 0.22 -8.86 -25.51
C LYS A 62 1.41 -9.80 -25.36
N ALA A 63 2.26 -9.88 -26.38
CA ALA A 63 3.47 -10.69 -26.34
C ALA A 63 4.44 -10.18 -25.27
N LEU A 64 4.58 -8.86 -25.15
CA LEU A 64 5.41 -8.24 -24.11
C LEU A 64 4.92 -8.57 -22.70
N ILE A 65 3.60 -8.52 -22.46
CA ILE A 65 3.02 -8.84 -21.15
C ILE A 65 3.28 -10.31 -20.76
N GLU A 66 3.14 -11.26 -21.70
CA GLU A 66 3.44 -12.67 -21.41
C GLU A 66 4.93 -12.92 -21.15
N GLU A 67 5.83 -12.29 -21.90
CA GLU A 67 7.27 -12.35 -21.61
C GLU A 67 7.58 -11.77 -20.22
N LEU A 68 7.04 -10.59 -19.90
CA LEU A 68 7.20 -9.96 -18.60
C LEU A 68 6.68 -10.84 -17.46
N ARG A 69 5.55 -11.52 -17.67
CA ARG A 69 4.99 -12.46 -16.70
C ARG A 69 5.95 -13.62 -16.44
N VAL A 70 6.48 -14.24 -17.49
CA VAL A 70 7.41 -15.36 -17.38
C VAL A 70 8.68 -14.95 -16.64
N GLU A 71 9.26 -13.80 -16.96
CA GLU A 71 10.46 -13.31 -16.29
C GLU A 71 10.20 -12.86 -14.85
N ALA A 72 9.06 -12.20 -14.58
CA ALA A 72 8.66 -11.83 -13.24
C ALA A 72 8.43 -13.06 -12.35
N ASP A 73 7.79 -14.12 -12.87
CA ASP A 73 7.61 -15.38 -12.13
C ASP A 73 8.96 -16.09 -11.86
N LYS A 74 9.93 -16.01 -12.78
CA LYS A 74 11.31 -16.48 -12.50
C LYS A 74 11.98 -15.67 -11.40
N ALA A 75 11.81 -14.35 -11.40
CA ALA A 75 12.35 -13.47 -10.36
C ALA A 75 11.69 -13.72 -8.99
N VAL A 76 10.42 -14.12 -8.96
CA VAL A 76 9.73 -14.58 -7.74
C VAL A 76 10.35 -15.88 -7.22
N LYS A 77 10.58 -16.88 -8.09
CA LYS A 77 11.25 -18.13 -7.70
C LYS A 77 12.67 -17.91 -7.16
N ARG A 78 13.36 -16.86 -7.62
CA ARG A 78 14.69 -16.45 -7.13
C ARG A 78 14.65 -15.62 -5.85
N GLY A 79 13.45 -15.29 -5.34
CA GLY A 79 13.28 -14.48 -4.14
C GLY A 79 13.58 -12.99 -4.34
N TRP A 80 13.66 -12.50 -5.58
CA TRP A 80 13.90 -11.09 -5.88
C TRP A 80 12.61 -10.27 -5.86
N LEU A 81 11.52 -10.88 -6.31
CA LEU A 81 10.19 -10.30 -6.30
C LEU A 81 9.24 -11.10 -5.42
N ARG A 82 8.21 -10.43 -4.93
CA ARG A 82 7.02 -11.05 -4.36
C ARG A 82 5.87 -10.86 -5.33
N LYS A 83 5.08 -11.92 -5.56
CA LYS A 83 3.85 -11.88 -6.35
C LYS A 83 2.63 -11.82 -5.43
N PHE A 84 1.66 -10.99 -5.78
CA PHE A 84 0.40 -10.85 -5.07
C PHE A 84 -0.74 -11.57 -5.81
N ALA A 85 -1.84 -11.82 -5.10
CA ALA A 85 -3.01 -12.50 -5.66
C ALA A 85 -3.69 -11.73 -6.81
N ASP A 86 -3.55 -10.40 -6.82
CA ASP A 86 -4.01 -9.49 -7.87
C ASP A 86 -3.11 -9.51 -9.13
N GLY A 87 -2.04 -10.30 -9.14
CA GLY A 87 -1.08 -10.37 -10.24
C GLY A 87 -0.06 -9.23 -10.27
N ALA A 88 -0.03 -8.37 -9.24
CA ALA A 88 1.01 -7.37 -9.08
C ALA A 88 2.28 -7.99 -8.47
N TYR A 89 3.39 -7.28 -8.65
CA TYR A 89 4.70 -7.64 -8.10
C TYR A 89 5.24 -6.52 -7.22
N SER A 90 6.00 -6.86 -6.18
CA SER A 90 6.84 -5.92 -5.45
C SER A 90 8.24 -6.48 -5.32
N LEU A 91 9.20 -5.63 -4.95
CA LEU A 91 10.49 -6.11 -4.48
C LEU A 91 10.28 -7.00 -3.25
N SER A 92 11.05 -8.08 -3.20
CA SER A 92 11.13 -8.92 -2.01
C SER A 92 12.01 -8.21 -0.97
N ASN A 93 11.42 -7.96 0.19
CA ASN A 93 12.08 -7.42 1.38
C ASN A 93 13.11 -8.38 2.01
N LEU A 94 13.17 -9.65 1.56
CA LEU A 94 14.17 -10.63 2.02
C LEU A 94 15.62 -10.21 1.74
N LYS A 95 15.87 -9.39 0.71
CA LYS A 95 17.22 -8.87 0.44
C LYS A 95 17.57 -7.61 1.23
N TRP A 96 16.56 -6.87 1.71
CA TRP A 96 16.77 -5.70 2.57
C TRP A 96 17.07 -6.09 4.01
N GLN A 97 16.69 -7.28 4.47
CA GLN A 97 17.06 -7.78 5.79
C GLN A 97 18.53 -8.23 5.88
N ALA A 98 19.12 -8.70 4.77
CA ALA A 98 20.55 -9.01 4.73
C ALA A 98 21.47 -7.77 4.78
N SER A 99 20.94 -6.57 4.52
CA SER A 99 21.67 -5.29 4.67
C SER A 99 21.27 -4.50 5.93
N VAL A 100 20.28 -4.97 6.71
CA VAL A 100 19.90 -4.34 7.98
C VAL A 100 20.67 -4.93 9.16
N ASP A 101 21.17 -6.16 9.03
CA ASP A 101 22.13 -6.73 10.01
C ASP A 101 23.52 -6.04 9.96
N GLU A 102 23.76 -5.11 9.03
CA GLU A 102 25.01 -4.33 8.96
C GLU A 102 24.93 -2.99 9.74
N TYR A 103 23.74 -2.57 10.18
CA TYR A 103 23.58 -1.45 11.10
C TYR A 103 22.82 -1.91 12.34
N GLY A 104 23.58 -2.42 13.30
CA GLY A 104 23.11 -2.78 14.62
C GLY A 104 22.30 -1.65 15.24
N TYR A 105 21.05 -1.97 15.59
CA TYR A 105 20.44 -1.31 16.72
C TYR A 105 20.93 -2.06 17.96
N ASP A 106 22.06 -1.60 18.48
CA ASP A 106 22.42 -1.85 19.87
C ASP A 106 21.25 -1.38 20.74
N ASN A 107 20.73 -2.31 21.53
CA ASN A 107 19.78 -2.02 22.60
C ASN A 107 20.36 -0.92 23.49
N LEU A 108 19.60 0.16 23.70
CA LEU A 108 19.45 0.90 24.97
C LEU A 108 18.32 1.93 24.85
#